data_AF-A0A2A2SIL7-F1
#
_entry.id   AF-A0A2A2SIL7-F1
#
_cell.length_a   1.000
_cell.length_b   1.000
_cell.length_c   1.000
_cell.angle_alpha   90.00
_cell.angle_beta   90.00
_cell.angle_gamma   90.00
#
_symmetry.space_group_name_H-M   'P 1'
#
loop_
_entity.id
_entity.type
_entity.pdbx_description
1 polymer ?
#
loop_
_entity_poly.entity_id
_entity_poly.type
_entity_poly.pdbx_seq_one_letter_code
_entity_poly.pdbx_strand_id
1 'polypeptide(L)' 'MHTLVERLLAAYLMLSREIRRARRRTHPNAERIARLRAERQAVKSKLARHWPTPNSALAFVRQSLRRILQRGR' A
#
# COMPACT_ATOMS: atom_id res chain seq x y z
N MET A 1 19.93 1.05 -5.67
CA MET A 1 19.38 2.42 -5.83
C MET A 1 17.86 2.34 -5.71
N HIS A 2 17.34 2.28 -4.47
CA HIS A 2 15.91 2.08 -4.23
C HIS A 2 15.21 3.43 -4.31
N THR A 3 14.36 3.64 -5.30
CA THR A 3 13.70 4.92 -5.54
C THR A 3 12.71 5.23 -4.40
N LEU A 4 12.54 6.51 -4.05
CA LEU A 4 11.56 6.97 -3.05
C LEU A 4 10.15 6.39 -3.32
N VAL A 5 9.80 6.26 -4.60
CA VAL A 5 8.53 5.69 -5.08
C VAL A 5 8.40 4.20 -4.69
N GLU A 6 9.45 3.39 -4.86
CA GLU A 6 9.43 1.98 -4.45
C GLU A 6 9.25 1.83 -2.93
N ARG A 7 9.87 2.69 -2.13
CA ARG A 7 9.69 2.70 -0.67
C ARG A 7 8.25 3.06 -0.28
N LEU A 8 7.67 4.06 -0.93
CA LEU A 8 6.28 4.45 -0.72
C LEU A 8 5.29 3.34 -1.16
N LEU A 9 5.56 2.66 -2.27
CA LEU A 9 4.77 1.50 -2.70
C LEU A 9 4.87 0.34 -1.72
N ALA A 10 6.07 0.00 -1.27
CA ALA A 10 6.27 -1.03 -0.25
C ALA A 10 5.46 -0.71 1.02
N ALA A 11 5.54 0.53 1.51
CA ALA A 11 4.77 0.99 2.66
C ALA A 11 3.25 0.87 2.43
N TYR A 12 2.74 1.30 1.27
CA TYR A 12 1.32 1.18 0.91
C TYR A 12 0.83 -0.28 0.94
N LEU A 13 1.67 -1.20 0.45
CA LEU A 13 1.38 -2.62 0.42
C LEU A 13 1.42 -3.27 1.79
N MET A 14 2.38 -2.90 2.63
CA MET A 14 2.46 -3.35 4.02
C MET A 14 1.22 -2.89 4.79
N LEU A 15 0.84 -1.61 4.71
CA LEU A 15 -0.36 -1.09 5.36
C LEU A 15 -1.63 -1.80 4.87
N SER A 16 -1.73 -2.08 3.56
CA SER A 16 -2.86 -2.84 3.00
C SER A 16 -2.92 -4.29 3.49
N ARG A 17 -1.76 -4.93 3.74
CA ARG A 17 -1.68 -6.27 4.37
C ARG A 17 -2.07 -6.19 5.85
N GLU A 18 -1.60 -5.19 6.57
CA GLU A 18 -1.95 -5.00 7.98
C GLU A 18 -3.44 -4.74 8.19
N ILE A 19 -4.07 -3.90 7.36
CA ILE A 19 -5.52 -3.68 7.40
C ILE A 19 -6.26 -5.01 7.18
N ARG A 20 -5.84 -5.81 6.20
CA ARG A 20 -6.44 -7.14 5.95
C ARG A 20 -6.26 -8.07 7.14
N ARG A 21 -5.07 -8.11 7.74
CA ARG A 21 -4.79 -8.91 8.95
C ARG A 21 -5.65 -8.45 10.13
N ALA A 22 -5.71 -7.14 10.39
CA ALA A 22 -6.49 -6.56 11.48
C ALA A 22 -8.00 -6.85 11.33
N ARG A 23 -8.54 -6.83 10.11
CA ARG A 23 -9.94 -7.19 9.83
C ARG A 23 -10.24 -8.69 9.96
N ARG A 24 -9.22 -9.56 9.84
CA ARG A 24 -9.36 -11.02 9.96
C ARG A 24 -9.18 -11.53 11.39
N ARG A 25 -8.88 -10.66 12.36
CA ARG A 25 -8.79 -11.04 13.77
C ARG A 25 -10.18 -11.34 14.32
N THR A 26 -10.26 -12.30 15.24
CA THR A 26 -11.50 -12.67 15.97
C THR A 26 -12.16 -11.46 16.62
N HIS A 27 -11.36 -10.52 17.14
CA HIS A 27 -11.82 -9.24 17.69
C HIS A 27 -11.11 -8.09 16.96
N PRO A 28 -11.71 -7.53 15.89
CA PRO A 28 -11.10 -6.45 15.13
C PRO A 28 -11.16 -5.14 15.92
N ASN A 29 -10.00 -4.52 16.18
CA ASN A 29 -9.92 -3.19 16.75
C ASN A 29 -10.19 -2.13 15.66
N ALA A 30 -11.34 -1.47 15.74
CA ALA A 30 -11.79 -0.48 14.77
C ALA A 30 -10.88 0.76 14.71
N GLU A 31 -10.41 1.26 15.86
CA GLU A 31 -9.50 2.41 15.93
C GLU A 31 -8.17 2.10 15.26
N ARG A 32 -7.62 0.91 15.49
CA ARG A 32 -6.40 0.45 14.81
C ARG A 32 -6.60 0.39 13.30
N ILE A 33 -7.75 -0.11 12.84
CA ILE A 33 -8.07 -0.17 11.41
C ILE A 33 -8.20 1.24 10.82
N ALA A 34 -8.85 2.17 11.53
CA ALA A 34 -9.00 3.56 11.12
C ALA A 34 -7.63 4.25 10.99
N ARG A 35 -6.74 4.07 11.99
CA ARG A 35 -5.37 4.58 11.96
C ARG A 35 -4.58 4.04 10.77
N LEU A 36 -4.60 2.72 10.56
CA LEU A 36 -3.92 2.10 9.42
C LEU A 36 -4.46 2.59 8.07
N ARG A 37 -5.77 2.87 7.97
CA ARG A 37 -6.37 3.47 6.77
C ARG A 37 -5.91 4.90 6.55
N ALA A 38 -5.82 5.71 7.60
CA ALA A 38 -5.32 7.08 7.52
C ALA A 38 -3.85 7.10 7.08
N GLU A 39 -3.00 6.26 7.67
CA GLU A 39 -1.60 6.10 7.26
C GLU A 39 -1.48 5.65 5.80
N ARG A 40 -2.30 4.67 5.37
CA ARG A 40 -2.34 4.22 3.97
C ARG A 40 -2.73 5.36 3.03
N GLN A 41 -3.69 6.19 3.43
CA GLN A 41 -4.14 7.33 2.64
C GLN A 41 -3.03 8.39 2.52
N ALA A 42 -2.30 8.68 3.60
CA ALA A 42 -1.17 9.59 3.57
C ALA A 42 -0.07 9.12 2.59
N VAL A 43 0.24 7.81 2.59
CA VAL A 43 1.20 7.21 1.65
C VAL A 43 0.66 7.28 0.21
N LYS A 44 -0.62 7.01 -0.02
CA LYS A 44 -1.26 7.15 -1.34
C LYS A 44 -1.17 8.59 -1.86
N SER A 45 -1.42 9.58 -1.01
CA SER A 45 -1.31 11.00 -1.37
C SER A 45 0.14 11.39 -1.71
N LYS A 46 1.13 10.88 -0.96
CA LYS A 46 2.56 11.07 -1.30
C LYS A 46 2.92 10.42 -2.64
N LEU A 47 2.44 9.20 -2.91
CA LEU A 47 2.63 8.54 -4.21
C LEU A 47 2.03 9.36 -5.35
N ALA A 48 0.82 9.89 -5.18
CA ALA A 48 0.17 10.73 -6.19
C ALA A 48 0.94 12.04 -6.47
N ARG A 49 1.61 12.62 -5.47
CA ARG A 49 2.47 13.80 -5.66
C ARG A 49 3.73 13.49 -6.46
N HIS A 50 4.30 12.30 -6.28
CA HIS A 50 5.47 11.86 -7.05
C HIS A 50 5.11 11.27 -8.42
N TRP A 51 3.82 11.04 -8.68
CA TRP A 51 3.32 10.54 -9.96
C TRP A 51 1.98 11.16 -10.35
N PRO A 52 2.00 12.25 -11.16
CA PRO A 52 0.80 12.98 -11.53
C PRO A 52 -0.03 12.32 -12.65
N THR A 53 0.37 11.17 -13.20
CA THR A 53 -0.40 10.47 -14.24
C THR A 53 -1.32 9.38 -13.66
N PRO A 54 -2.65 9.60 -13.63
CA PRO A 54 -3.60 8.73 -12.93
C PRO A 54 -3.69 7.31 -13.52
N ASN A 55 -3.53 7.15 -14.84
CA ASN A 55 -3.61 5.83 -15.49
C ASN A 55 -2.32 5.00 -15.32
N SER A 56 -1.16 5.65 -15.27
CA SER A 56 0.14 4.99 -15.11
C SER A 56 0.36 4.49 -13.68
N ALA A 57 -0.11 5.25 -12.69
CA ALA A 57 0.05 4.90 -11.28
C ALA A 57 -0.69 3.60 -10.91
N LEU A 58 -1.93 3.43 -11.39
CA LEU A 58 -2.70 2.19 -11.18
C LEU A 58 -2.07 0.99 -11.90
N ALA A 59 -1.61 1.18 -13.15
CA ALA A 59 -0.94 0.15 -13.93
C ALA A 59 0.34 -0.32 -13.24
N PHE A 60 1.15 0.61 -12.73
CA PHE A 60 2.39 0.26 -12.03
C PHE A 60 2.18 -0.30 -10.63
N VAL A 61 1.18 0.19 -9.88
CA VAL A 61 0.79 -0.43 -8.60
C VAL A 61 0.39 -1.89 -8.84
N ARG A 62 -0.37 -2.17 -9.91
CA ARG A 62 -0.72 -3.54 -10.33
C ARG A 62 0.52 -4.34 -10.75
N GLN A 63 1.41 -3.76 -11.54
CA GLN A 63 2.65 -4.42 -12.00
C GLN A 63 3.58 -4.76 -10.83
N SER A 64 3.75 -3.83 -9.89
CA SER A 64 4.59 -3.98 -8.69
C SER A 64 4.00 -5.00 -7.72
N LEU A 65 2.68 -4.97 -7.53
CA LEU A 65 1.95 -6.00 -6.79
C LEU A 65 2.17 -7.39 -7.39
N ARG A 66 2.07 -7.50 -8.72
CA ARG A 66 2.26 -8.76 -9.44
C ARG A 66 3.68 -9.30 -9.30
N ARG A 67 4.71 -8.44 -9.39
CA ARG A 67 6.11 -8.83 -9.11
C ARG A 67 6.33 -9.30 -7.68
N ILE A 68 5.78 -8.58 -6.69
CA ILE A 68 5.94 -8.93 -5.28
C ILE A 68 5.22 -10.24 -4.94
N LEU A 69 4.08 -10.52 -5.57
CA LEU A 69 3.37 -11.79 -5.43
C LEU A 69 4.08 -12.96 -6.13
N GLN A 70 4.77 -12.72 -7.24
CA GLN A 70 5.52 -13.75 -7.97
C GLN A 70 6.86 -14.11 -7.30
N ARG A 71 7.46 -13.21 -6.52
CA ARG A 71 8.70 -13.48 -5.76
C ARG A 71 8.50 -14.31 -4.48
N GLY A 72 7.27 -14.68 -4.15
CA GLY A 72 6.90 -15.44 -2.96
C GLY A 72 6.43 -16.87 -3.24
N ARG A 73 6.74 -17.42 -4.42
CA ARG A 73 6.63 -18.86 -4.72
C ARG A 73 8.01 -19.45 -4.83
#